data_AF-A0A3B9U7G4-F1
#
_entry.id   AF-A0A3B9U7G4-F1
#
_cell.length_a   1.000
_cell.length_b   1.000
_cell.length_c   1.000
_cell.angle_alpha   90.00
_cell.angle_beta   90.00
_cell.angle_gamma   90.00
#
_symmetry.space_group_name_H-M   'P 1'
#
loop_
_entity.id
_entity.type
_entity.pdbx_description
1 polymer ?
#
loop_
_entity_poly.entity_id
_entity_poly.type
_entity_poly.pdbx_seq_one_letter_code
_entity_poly.pdbx_strand_id
1 'polypeptide(L)'
;MDKQETKLNQTGEKKEPNSKQINFAKSLSLALQFAFMILLPLLVFGGIGKWLEQRYDNKLWVMAGLLLALTTSTVWFYRKINDLYKDFID
;
A
#
# COMPACT_ATOMS: atom_id res chain seq x y z
N MET A 1 -47.70 49.45 -11.58
CA MET A 1 -46.88 49.34 -12.80
C MET A 1 -45.57 50.02 -12.41
N ASP A 2 -44.42 49.37 -12.20
CA ASP A 2 -43.87 48.09 -12.64
C ASP A 2 -42.83 47.62 -11.60
N LYS A 3 -42.95 46.42 -11.01
CA LYS A 3 -42.17 45.22 -11.37
C LYS A 3 -40.69 45.48 -11.69
N GLN A 4 -39.80 45.19 -10.74
CA GLN A 4 -38.57 44.40 -10.94
C GLN A 4 -38.15 43.73 -9.63
N GLU A 5 -38.71 42.55 -9.36
CA GLU A 5 -37.89 41.46 -8.82
C GLU A 5 -36.91 41.09 -9.96
N THR A 6 -35.65 40.71 -9.77
CA THR A 6 -35.24 39.32 -9.52
C THR A 6 -33.70 39.25 -9.59
N LYS A 7 -33.10 38.84 -8.45
CA LYS A 7 -31.90 37.99 -8.25
C LYS A 7 -30.53 38.30 -8.89
N LEU A 8 -29.55 37.95 -8.06
CA LEU A 8 -28.27 37.29 -8.39
C LEU A 8 -27.03 38.19 -8.31
N ASN A 9 -26.41 38.23 -7.13
CA ASN A 9 -24.98 37.95 -7.09
C ASN A 9 -24.59 37.31 -5.77
N GLN A 10 -24.86 36.00 -5.67
CA GLN A 10 -24.06 35.13 -4.83
C GLN A 10 -22.67 35.11 -5.47
N THR A 11 -21.78 36.00 -5.03
CA THR A 11 -20.36 35.87 -5.33
C THR A 11 -19.88 34.64 -4.59
N GLY A 12 -20.01 33.50 -5.26
CA GLY A 12 -19.38 32.26 -4.85
C GLY A 12 -17.88 32.50 -4.83
N GLU A 13 -17.31 32.57 -3.63
CA GLU A 13 -15.96 32.06 -3.42
C GLU A 13 -15.98 30.60 -3.85
N LYS A 14 -15.58 30.33 -5.10
CA LYS A 14 -15.07 29.03 -5.50
C LYS A 14 -13.87 28.73 -4.62
N LYS A 15 -14.11 28.13 -3.46
CA LYS A 15 -13.07 27.45 -2.70
C LYS A 15 -12.50 26.39 -3.63
N GLU A 16 -11.25 26.61 -4.02
CA GLU A 16 -10.47 25.75 -4.89
C GLU A 16 -10.68 24.27 -4.52
N PRO A 17 -10.83 23.37 -5.50
CA PRO A 17 -10.91 21.95 -5.22
C PRO A 17 -9.56 21.49 -4.67
N ASN A 18 -9.52 21.32 -3.35
CA ASN A 18 -8.90 20.22 -2.61
C ASN A 18 -7.90 19.34 -3.42
N SER A 19 -6.76 19.89 -3.83
CA SER A 19 -5.76 19.17 -4.64
C SER A 19 -4.59 18.65 -3.81
N LYS A 20 -4.43 19.09 -2.55
CA LYS A 20 -3.37 18.60 -1.65
C LYS A 20 -3.75 17.36 -0.84
N GLN A 21 -5.03 17.15 -0.51
CA GLN A 21 -5.43 16.02 0.35
C GLN A 21 -5.45 14.68 -0.40
N ILE A 22 -5.58 14.71 -1.73
CA ILE A 22 -5.61 13.50 -2.57
C ILE A 22 -4.22 12.84 -2.67
N ASN A 23 -3.12 13.59 -2.46
CA ASN A 23 -1.77 13.02 -2.53
C ASN A 23 -1.36 12.22 -1.29
N PHE A 24 -1.76 12.66 -0.08
CA PHE A 24 -1.32 11.98 1.14
C PHE A 24 -1.95 10.59 1.30
N ALA A 25 -3.25 10.48 0.99
CA ALA A 25 -3.95 9.19 1.00
C ALA A 25 -3.36 8.20 -0.02
N LYS A 26 -2.95 8.69 -1.20
CA LYS A 26 -2.34 7.87 -2.25
C LYS A 26 -0.94 7.37 -1.86
N SER A 27 -0.11 8.25 -1.30
CA SER A 27 1.21 7.89 -0.78
C SER A 27 1.12 6.90 0.38
N LEU A 28 0.15 7.08 1.29
CA LEU A 28 -0.08 6.16 2.39
C LEU A 28 -0.55 4.79 1.89
N SER A 29 -1.46 4.76 0.90
CA SER A 29 -1.91 3.51 0.27
C SER A 29 -0.74 2.76 -0.38
N LEU A 30 0.15 3.47 -1.08
CA LEU A 30 1.36 2.89 -1.67
C LEU A 30 2.29 2.31 -0.60
N ALA A 31 2.56 3.07 0.47
CA ALA A 31 3.37 2.63 1.60
C ALA A 31 2.77 1.40 2.29
N LEU A 32 1.44 1.39 2.49
CA LEU A 32 0.73 0.23 3.04
C LEU A 32 0.88 -0.99 2.14
N GLN A 33 0.76 -0.79 0.82
CA GLN A 33 0.86 -1.88 -0.15
C GLN A 33 2.25 -2.52 -0.10
N PHE A 34 3.32 -1.71 0.01
CA PHE A 34 4.67 -2.20 0.23
C PHE A 34 4.86 -2.86 1.60
N ALA A 35 4.29 -2.29 2.66
CA ALA A 35 4.36 -2.87 4.00
C ALA A 35 3.71 -4.25 4.05
N PHE A 36 2.51 -4.40 3.49
CA PHE A 36 1.82 -5.68 3.36
C PHE A 36 2.61 -6.67 2.51
N MET A 37 3.28 -6.20 1.45
CA MET A 37 4.11 -7.06 0.59
C MET A 37 5.26 -7.73 1.34
N ILE A 38 5.80 -7.06 2.35
CA ILE A 38 6.87 -7.59 3.21
C ILE A 38 6.28 -8.38 4.39
N LEU A 39 5.25 -7.84 5.06
CA LEU A 39 4.64 -8.45 6.25
C LEU A 39 4.05 -9.83 5.95
N LEU A 40 3.36 -9.97 4.82
CA LEU A 40 2.60 -11.18 4.47
C LEU A 40 3.50 -12.41 4.34
N PRO A 41 4.59 -12.42 3.55
CA PRO A 41 5.52 -13.55 3.52
C PRO A 41 6.21 -13.77 4.87
N LEU A 42 6.57 -12.71 5.61
CA LEU A 42 7.14 -12.85 6.96
C LEU A 42 6.21 -13.56 7.94
N LEU A 43 4.93 -13.21 7.96
CA LEU A 43 3.92 -13.84 8.81
C LEU A 43 3.64 -15.29 8.38
N VAL A 44 3.49 -15.53 7.07
CA VAL A 44 3.20 -16.87 6.55
C VAL A 44 4.39 -17.80 6.77
N PHE A 45 5.56 -17.47 6.23
CA PHE A 45 6.73 -18.35 6.32
C PHE A 45 7.34 -18.36 7.72
N GLY A 46 7.32 -17.25 8.45
CA GLY A 46 7.75 -17.22 9.85
C GLY A 46 6.82 -18.01 10.76
N GLY A 47 5.50 -17.90 10.55
CA GLY A 47 4.50 -18.70 11.26
C GLY A 47 4.63 -20.19 10.97
N ILE A 48 4.79 -20.57 9.69
CA ILE A 48 5.05 -21.95 9.27
C ILE A 48 6.36 -22.46 9.87
N GLY A 49 7.43 -21.67 9.80
CA GLY A 49 8.73 -22.04 10.36
C GLY A 49 8.67 -22.29 11.87
N LYS A 50 7.93 -21.46 12.61
CA LYS A 50 7.70 -21.62 14.04
C LYS A 50 6.83 -22.84 14.37
N TRP A 51 5.82 -23.11 13.55
CA TRP A 51 4.99 -24.31 13.70
C TRP A 51 5.80 -25.59 13.45
N LEU A 52 6.70 -25.59 12.46
CA LEU A 52 7.62 -26.71 12.20
C LEU A 52 8.67 -26.85 13.31
N GLU A 53 9.22 -25.75 13.82
CA GLU A 53 10.14 -25.78 14.96
C GLU A 53 9.52 -26.50 16.15
N GLN A 54 8.28 -26.13 16.52
CA GLN A 54 7.57 -26.73 17.64
C GLN A 54 7.32 -28.23 17.45
N ARG A 55 7.33 -28.73 16.20
CA ARG A 55 7.12 -30.15 15.88
C ARG A 55 8.41 -30.96 15.82
N TYR A 56 9.52 -30.34 15.43
CA TYR A 56 10.80 -31.02 15.20
C TYR A 56 11.89 -30.69 16.23
N ASP A 57 11.57 -29.85 17.23
CA ASP A 57 12.48 -29.35 18.29
C ASP A 57 13.80 -28.82 17.72
N ASN A 58 13.72 -28.24 16.51
CA ASN A 58 14.87 -27.83 15.72
C ASN A 58 14.69 -26.40 15.23
N LYS A 59 15.50 -25.50 15.79
CA LYS A 59 15.50 -24.06 15.52
C LYS A 59 15.85 -23.71 14.06
N LEU A 60 16.44 -24.65 13.32
CA LEU A 60 16.78 -24.52 11.90
C LEU A 60 15.54 -24.30 11.02
N TRP A 61 14.38 -24.82 11.40
CA TRP A 61 13.14 -24.67 10.63
C TRP A 61 12.62 -23.23 10.61
N VAL A 62 12.72 -22.50 11.73
CA VAL A 62 12.38 -21.06 11.75
C VAL A 62 13.32 -20.28 10.87
N MET A 63 14.62 -20.60 10.92
CA MET A 63 15.65 -19.88 10.17
C MET A 63 15.49 -20.09 8.66
N ALA A 64 15.19 -21.32 8.23
CA ALA A 64 14.86 -21.63 6.85
C ALA A 64 13.56 -20.93 6.40
N GLY A 65 12.53 -20.94 7.24
CA GLY A 65 11.28 -20.21 6.99
C GLY A 65 11.52 -18.70 6.84
N LEU A 66 12.32 -18.10 7.72
CA LEU A 66 12.66 -16.68 7.67
C LEU A 66 13.48 -16.33 6.42
N LEU A 67 14.44 -17.17 6.04
CA LEU A 67 15.21 -17.01 4.80
C LEU A 67 14.30 -17.07 3.57
N LEU A 68 13.41 -18.07 3.50
CA LEU A 68 12.41 -18.17 2.44
C LEU A 68 11.47 -16.96 2.41
N ALA A 69 11.06 -16.46 3.59
CA ALA A 69 10.26 -15.25 3.71
C ALA A 69 10.99 -14.06 3.09
N LEU A 70 12.27 -13.88 3.43
CA LEU A 70 13.10 -12.80 2.93
C LEU A 70 13.28 -12.91 1.42
N THR A 71 13.70 -14.07 0.90
CA THR A 71 13.93 -14.27 -0.53
C THR A 71 12.64 -14.07 -1.32
N THR A 72 11.54 -14.63 -0.85
CA THR A 72 10.23 -14.45 -1.48
C THR A 72 9.85 -12.98 -1.48
N SER A 73 9.94 -12.30 -0.34
CA SER A 73 9.67 -10.87 -0.21
C SER A 73 10.51 -10.04 -1.19
N THR A 74 11.82 -10.30 -1.30
CA THR A 74 12.72 -9.61 -2.23
C THR A 74 12.33 -9.81 -3.69
N VAL A 75 12.05 -11.05 -4.11
CA VAL A 75 11.64 -11.35 -5.50
C VAL A 75 10.30 -10.67 -5.83
N TRP A 76 9.36 -10.72 -4.90
CA TRP A 76 8.04 -10.12 -5.07
C TRP A 76 8.12 -8.60 -5.12
N PHE A 77 8.90 -8.00 -4.24
CA PHE A 77 9.19 -6.57 -4.22
C PHE A 77 9.84 -6.11 -5.53
N TYR A 78 10.82 -6.86 -6.03
CA TYR A 78 11.48 -6.55 -7.30
C TYR A 78 10.50 -6.60 -8.48
N ARG A 79 9.65 -7.63 -8.55
CA ARG A 79 8.58 -7.70 -9.56
C ARG A 79 7.63 -6.51 -9.47
N LYS A 80 7.24 -6.10 -8.26
CA LYS A 80 6.33 -4.97 -8.06
C LYS A 80 6.93 -3.66 -8.53
N ILE A 81 8.20 -3.41 -8.23
CA ILE A 81 8.92 -2.23 -8.73
C ILE A 81 8.95 -2.25 -10.25
N ASN A 82 9.23 -3.41 -10.86
CA ASN A 82 9.29 -3.53 -12.31
C ASN A 82 7.92 -3.33 -12.98
N ASP A 83 6.84 -3.81 -12.34
CA ASP A 83 5.47 -3.58 -12.79
C ASP A 83 5.10 -2.09 -12.69
N LEU A 84 5.42 -1.43 -11.56
CA LEU A 84 5.24 0.03 -11.45
C LEU A 84 6.04 0.76 -12.52
N TYR A 85 7.30 0.36 -12.76
CA TYR A 85 8.16 1.01 -13.74
C TYR A 85 7.62 0.90 -15.17
N LYS A 86 7.04 -0.26 -15.53
CA LYS A 86 6.34 -0.44 -16.80
C LYS A 86 5.10 0.44 -16.92
N ASP A 87 4.29 0.52 -15.86
CA ASP A 87 3.10 1.39 -15.81
C ASP A 87 3.44 2.89 -15.97
N PHE A 88 4.67 3.30 -15.68
CA PHE A 88 5.14 4.68 -15.85
C PHE A 88 5.76 4.98 -17.23
N ILE A 89 6.05 3.94 -18.04
CA ILE A 89 6.75 4.08 -19.33
C ILE A 89 5.85 3.89 -20.56
N ASP A 90 4.63 3.39 -20.38
CA ASP A 90 3.57 3.31 -21.40
C ASP A 90 2.60 4.50 -21.29
#